data_AF-A0A942N6V9-F1
#
_entry.id   AF-A0A942N6V9-F1
#
_cell.length_a   1.000
_cell.length_b   1.000
_cell.length_c   1.000
_cell.angle_alpha   90.00
_cell.angle_beta   90.00
_cell.angle_gamma   90.00
#
_symmetry.space_group_name_H-M   'P 1'
#
loop_
_entity.id
_entity.type
_entity.pdbx_description
1 polymer ?
#
loop_
_entity_poly.entity_id
_entity_poly.type
_entity_poly.pdbx_seq_one_letter_code
_entity_poly.pdbx_strand_id
1 'polypeptide(L)'
;MKLDIALKRISMRPMTRKWASCSTDGNLNFNDELIEMDKKLGRYVIVHELLHFHYPNHGKLWKCLMRAYLGDYEKIERRLKK
;
A
#
# COMPACT_ATOMS: atom_id res chain seq x y z
N MET A 1 -10.17 -9.20 9.17
CA MET A 1 -10.87 -8.34 8.19
C MET A 1 -10.34 -8.66 6.81
N LYS A 2 -11.22 -9.08 5.91
CA LYS A 2 -10.91 -9.41 4.50
C LYS A 2 -11.39 -8.23 3.64
N LEU A 3 -10.58 -7.81 2.68
CA LEU A 3 -10.97 -6.82 1.67
C LEU A 3 -11.30 -7.61 0.40
N ASP A 4 -12.56 -7.61 -0.02
CA ASP A 4 -12.95 -8.25 -1.28
C ASP A 4 -12.65 -7.28 -2.43
N ILE A 5 -11.45 -7.44 -3.02
CA ILE A 5 -10.96 -6.63 -4.13
C ILE A 5 -10.78 -7.53 -5.34
N ALA A 6 -11.42 -7.16 -6.46
CA ALA A 6 -11.23 -7.83 -7.74
C ALA A 6 -9.90 -7.38 -8.37
N LEU A 7 -8.82 -8.11 -8.08
CA LEU A 7 -7.51 -7.89 -8.68
C LEU A 7 -7.40 -8.63 -10.01
N LYS A 8 -6.95 -7.91 -11.04
CA LYS A 8 -6.64 -8.48 -12.35
C LYS A 8 -5.21 -9.02 -12.40
N ARG A 9 -4.27 -8.28 -11.80
CA ARG A 9 -2.84 -8.64 -11.81
C ARG A 9 -2.12 -8.06 -10.61
N ILE A 10 -1.21 -8.84 -10.06
CA ILE A 10 -0.19 -8.39 -9.11
C ILE A 10 1.17 -8.57 -9.77
N SER A 11 2.04 -7.57 -9.72
CA SER A 11 3.40 -7.70 -10.23
C SER A 11 4.45 -7.00 -9.35
N MET A 12 5.65 -7.56 -9.37
CA MET A 12 6.86 -6.98 -8.79
C MET A 12 7.75 -6.51 -9.94
N ARG A 13 8.21 -5.26 -9.92
CA ARG A 13 9.08 -4.71 -10.97
C ARG A 13 9.89 -3.52 -10.46
N PRO A 14 11.01 -3.17 -11.09
CA PRO A 14 11.71 -1.93 -10.78
C PRO A 14 10.80 -0.69 -10.96
N MET A 15 10.75 0.18 -9.96
CA MET A 15 9.95 1.41 -9.96
C MET A 15 10.73 2.59 -9.37
N THR A 16 10.97 3.62 -10.19
CA THR A 16 11.81 4.77 -9.79
C THR A 16 11.12 5.75 -8.83
N ARG A 17 9.81 6.00 -9.00
CA ARG A 17 9.13 7.12 -8.31
C ARG A 17 8.17 6.72 -7.19
N LYS A 18 7.68 5.48 -7.19
CA LYS A 18 6.63 5.03 -6.25
C LYS A 18 6.92 3.63 -5.74
N TRP A 19 6.63 3.38 -4.46
CA TRP A 19 6.78 2.05 -3.84
C TRP A 19 5.76 1.06 -4.37
N ALA A 20 4.58 1.54 -4.73
CA ALA A 20 3.59 0.77 -5.43
C ALA A 20 2.66 1.68 -6.24
N SER A 21 1.82 1.07 -7.05
CA SER A 21 0.74 1.76 -7.74
C SER A 21 -0.40 0.80 -8.00
N CYS A 22 -1.61 1.30 -7.82
CA CYS A 22 -2.83 0.65 -8.23
C CYS A 22 -3.49 1.38 -9.41
N SER A 23 -3.91 0.64 -10.44
CA SER A 23 -4.80 1.17 -11.49
C SER A 23 -6.26 0.90 -11.16
N THR A 24 -7.18 1.71 -11.70
CA THR A 24 -8.63 1.46 -11.63
C THR A 24 -9.02 0.10 -12.21
N ASP A 25 -8.26 -0.40 -13.19
CA ASP A 25 -8.49 -1.71 -13.84
C ASP A 25 -8.01 -2.92 -13.01
N GLY A 26 -7.68 -2.72 -11.72
CA GLY A 26 -7.28 -3.80 -10.82
C GLY A 26 -5.86 -4.34 -11.04
N ASN A 27 -4.96 -3.54 -11.62
CA ASN A 27 -3.54 -3.90 -11.69
C ASN A 27 -2.79 -3.26 -10.52
N LEU A 28 -2.13 -4.10 -9.73
CA LEU A 28 -1.33 -3.71 -8.59
C LEU A 28 0.14 -3.99 -8.88
N ASN A 29 0.97 -2.96 -8.89
CA ASN A 29 2.40 -3.05 -9.13
C ASN A 29 3.16 -2.60 -7.89
N PHE A 30 4.15 -3.39 -7.50
CA PHE A 30 5.02 -3.13 -6.35
C PHE A 30 6.47 -2.99 -6.82
N ASN A 31 7.23 -2.12 -6.17
CA ASN A 31 8.67 -2.05 -6.39
C ASN A 31 9.33 -3.34 -5.89
N ASP A 32 10.24 -3.90 -6.67
CA ASP A 32 10.98 -5.10 -6.29
C ASP A 32 11.91 -4.88 -5.08
N GLU A 33 12.41 -3.65 -4.88
CA GLU A 33 13.11 -3.25 -3.66
C GLU A 33 12.33 -3.54 -2.37
N LEU A 34 11.00 -3.65 -2.41
CA LEU A 34 10.19 -4.02 -1.24
C LEU A 34 10.50 -5.42 -0.71
N ILE A 35 11.08 -6.30 -1.53
CA ILE A 35 11.48 -7.66 -1.13
C ILE A 35 12.57 -7.62 -0.06
N GLU A 36 13.52 -6.68 -0.20
CA GLU A 36 14.66 -6.50 0.70
C GLU A 36 14.35 -5.59 1.90
N MET A 37 13.18 -4.96 1.90
CA MET A 37 12.77 -4.06 2.98
C MET A 37 12.25 -4.81 4.21
N ASP A 38 12.28 -4.11 5.35
CA ASP A 38 11.63 -4.58 6.57
C ASP A 38 10.15 -4.93 6.34
N LYS A 39 9.70 -6.05 6.92
CA LYS A 39 8.34 -6.57 6.71
C LYS A 39 7.25 -5.56 7.08
N LYS A 40 7.50 -4.65 8.05
CA LYS A 40 6.51 -3.61 8.42
C LYS A 40 6.36 -2.56 7.33
N LEU A 41 7.46 -2.22 6.64
CA LEU A 41 7.48 -1.34 5.48
C LEU A 41 6.70 -1.95 4.31
N GLY A 42 6.97 -3.21 3.97
CA GLY A 42 6.21 -3.93 2.95
C GLY A 42 4.72 -4.01 3.28
N ARG A 43 4.38 -4.34 4.53
CA ARG A 43 2.97 -4.38 4.98
C ARG A 43 2.29 -3.02 4.91
N TYR A 44 3.01 -1.93 5.23
CA TYR A 44 2.49 -0.57 5.06
C TYR A 44 2.10 -0.29 3.61
N VAL A 45 3.00 -0.57 2.65
CA VAL A 45 2.75 -0.29 1.23
C VAL A 45 1.58 -1.11 0.70
N ILE A 46 1.50 -2.40 1.06
CA ILE A 46 0.39 -3.26 0.65
C ILE A 46 -0.95 -2.72 1.17
N VAL A 47 -1.06 -2.43 2.46
CA VAL A 47 -2.32 -1.92 3.04
C VAL A 47 -2.68 -0.55 2.44
N HIS A 48 -1.69 0.32 2.22
CA HIS A 48 -1.89 1.64 1.61
C HIS A 48 -2.58 1.52 0.24
N GLU A 49 -2.06 0.67 -0.65
CA GLU A 49 -2.63 0.49 -1.98
C GLU A 49 -3.99 -0.23 -1.96
N LEU A 50 -4.17 -1.23 -1.07
CA LEU A 50 -5.44 -1.93 -0.97
C LEU A 50 -6.57 -1.03 -0.47
N LEU A 51 -6.28 -0.07 0.41
CA LEU A 51 -7.27 0.91 0.85
C LEU A 51 -7.67 1.89 -0.26
N HIS A 52 -6.77 2.23 -1.19
CA HIS A 52 -7.08 3.12 -2.32
C HIS A 52 -8.18 2.60 -3.23
N PHE A 53 -8.41 1.28 -3.28
CA PHE A 53 -9.53 0.70 -4.04
C PHE A 53 -10.90 1.17 -3.58
N HIS A 54 -11.08 1.34 -2.27
CA HIS A 54 -12.37 1.72 -1.67
C HIS A 54 -12.38 3.19 -1.24
N TYR A 55 -11.20 3.74 -0.93
CA TYR A 55 -11.01 5.06 -0.34
C TYR A 55 -9.85 5.77 -1.04
N PRO A 56 -10.07 6.36 -2.23
CA PRO A 56 -9.00 6.95 -3.06
C PRO A 56 -8.33 8.17 -2.43
N ASN A 57 -8.93 8.74 -1.40
CA ASN A 57 -8.43 9.92 -0.70
C ASN A 57 -7.98 9.55 0.72
N HIS A 58 -6.87 10.12 1.17
CA HIS A 58 -6.30 9.95 2.53
C HIS A 58 -7.07 10.70 3.64
N GLY A 59 -8.40 10.73 3.55
CA GLY A 59 -9.29 11.38 4.50
C GLY A 59 -9.36 10.69 5.86
N LYS A 60 -10.22 11.20 6.76
CA LYS A 60 -10.34 10.70 8.15
C LYS A 60 -10.58 9.19 8.21
N LEU A 61 -11.51 8.67 7.40
CA LEU A 61 -11.83 7.24 7.37
C LEU A 61 -10.63 6.39 6.91
N TRP A 62 -9.92 6.82 5.87
CA TRP A 62 -8.70 6.15 5.39
C TRP A 62 -7.64 6.05 6.50
N LYS A 63 -7.39 7.16 7.20
CA LYS A 63 -6.43 7.21 8.33
C LYS A 63 -6.87 6.30 9.49
N CYS A 64 -8.17 6.28 9.81
CA CYS A 64 -8.73 5.36 10.81
C CYS A 64 -8.49 3.90 10.43
N LEU A 65 -8.73 3.53 9.17
CA LEU A 65 -8.50 2.16 8.69
C LEU A 65 -7.01 1.79 8.71
N MET A 66 -6.13 2.68 8.24
CA MET A 66 -4.68 2.45 8.35
C MET A 66 -4.24 2.19 9.79
N ARG A 67 -4.72 2.98 10.76
CA ARG A 67 -4.44 2.73 12.19
C ARG A 67 -5.03 1.42 12.68
N ALA A 68 -6.23 1.07 12.27
CA ALA A 68 -6.85 -0.20 12.63
C ALA A 68 -6.05 -1.41 12.12
N TYR A 69 -5.42 -1.30 10.94
CA TYR A 69 -4.64 -2.38 10.33
C TYR A 69 -3.18 -2.44 10.76
N LEU A 70 -2.56 -1.29 11.01
CA LEU A 70 -1.10 -1.18 11.18
C LEU A 70 -0.68 -0.54 12.51
N GLY A 71 -1.61 0.00 13.29
CA GLY A 71 -1.32 0.75 14.51
C GLY A 71 -0.72 2.13 14.20
N ASP A 72 0.39 2.45 14.85
CA ASP A 72 1.14 3.71 14.67
C ASP A 72 1.93 3.71 13.35
N TYR A 73 1.20 3.73 12.23
CA TYR A 73 1.73 3.62 10.89
C TYR A 73 2.49 4.89 10.47
N GLU A 74 2.21 6.03 11.08
CA GLU A 74 2.80 7.33 10.77
C GLU A 74 4.31 7.36 11.05
N LYS A 75 4.79 6.51 11.97
CA LYS A 75 6.22 6.24 12.14
C LYS A 75 6.83 5.52 10.94
N ILE A 76 6.09 4.58 10.35
CA ILE A 76 6.53 3.82 9.16
C ILE A 76 6.49 4.74 7.93
N GLU A 77 5.43 5.53 7.77
CA GLU A 77 5.30 6.52 6.69
C GLU A 77 6.47 7.50 6.66
N ARG A 78 6.92 8.00 7.81
CA ARG A 78 8.11 8.88 7.89
C ARG A 78 9.42 8.21 7.48
N ARG A 79 9.50 6.88 7.57
CA ARG A 79 10.65 6.08 7.13
C ARG A 79 10.59 5.74 5.64
N LEU A 80 9.39 5.75 5.05
CA LEU A 80 9.20 5.66 3.62
C LEU A 80 9.64 6.99 2.99
N LYS A 81 10.87 7.00 2.48
CA LYS A 81 11.31 7.98 1.49
C LYS A 81 11.46 7.26 0.16
N LYS A 82 11.06 7.91 -0.92
CA LYS A 82 11.35 7.45 -2.26
C LYS A 82 11.85 8.61 -3.10
#